data_AF-A0A7S2GKR9-F1
#
_entry.id   AF-A0A7S2GKR9-F1
#
_cell.length_a   1.000
_cell.length_b   1.000
_cell.length_c   1.000
_cell.angle_alpha   90.00
_cell.angle_beta   90.00
_cell.angle_gamma   90.00
#
_symmetry.space_group_name_H-M   'P 1'
#
loop_
_entity.id
_entity.type
_entity.pdbx_description
1 polymer ?
#
loop_
_entity_poly.entity_id
_entity_poly.type
_entity_poly.pdbx_seq_one_letter_code
_entity_poly.pdbx_strand_id
1 'polypeptide(L)'
;LHKLMAGAPFIYITSLRNPLQRLFSWYSYCDMYSPNKCHAGKKFAGQGKQGESAASRFYSARKKLYDQGSMPQDPPVGTFHPNHLEYTLDDNYQTRMLCGPRAHDHPIPVTNNHLVCALENLEKQYIFVGTLERFEDSLCVLSQMLKLPHKPSVKNDKAATGSAKKAMPADFGPNWGHYTTLDNEIYSYGNDRLDVQLEHYSAACGSESAGGSLRGRKHSEGGARFSQVDKHLQRRSYFAS
;
A
#
# COMPACT_ATOMS: atom_id res chain seq x y z
N LEU A 1 -7.05 21.11 -3.55
CA LEU A 1 -5.83 21.45 -2.80
C LEU A 1 -4.79 22.19 -3.65
N HIS A 2 -4.23 21.62 -4.74
CA HIS A 2 -3.19 22.33 -5.53
C HIS A 2 -3.66 23.67 -6.12
N LYS A 3 -4.94 23.77 -6.54
CA LYS A 3 -5.54 25.04 -6.97
C LYS A 3 -5.54 26.12 -5.87
N LEU A 4 -5.57 25.72 -4.59
CA LEU A 4 -5.57 26.63 -3.43
C LEU A 4 -4.16 27.05 -3.01
N MET A 5 -3.13 26.38 -3.52
CA MET A 5 -1.73 26.58 -3.19
C MET A 5 -0.92 26.99 -4.43
N ALA A 6 -1.58 27.66 -5.39
CA ALA A 6 -0.96 28.08 -6.64
C ALA A 6 0.30 28.91 -6.36
N GLY A 7 1.46 28.45 -6.86
CA GLY A 7 2.74 29.15 -6.77
C GLY A 7 3.80 28.53 -5.84
N ALA A 8 3.41 27.61 -4.95
CA ALA A 8 4.38 26.88 -4.12
C ALA A 8 4.75 25.53 -4.76
N PRO A 9 6.04 25.17 -4.88
CA PRO A 9 6.42 23.83 -5.30
C PRO A 9 5.98 22.81 -4.24
N PHE A 10 5.44 21.69 -4.69
CA PHE A 10 5.04 20.58 -3.81
C PHE A 10 6.06 19.45 -3.91
N ILE A 11 6.25 18.75 -2.80
CA ILE A 11 7.08 17.55 -2.73
C ILE A 11 6.18 16.41 -2.29
N TYR A 12 5.95 15.44 -3.18
CA TYR A 12 5.21 14.23 -2.82
C TYR A 12 6.17 13.14 -2.39
N ILE A 13 5.89 12.58 -1.23
CA ILE A 13 6.55 11.40 -0.70
C ILE A 13 5.48 10.38 -0.33
N THR A 14 5.82 9.09 -0.40
CA THR A 14 4.93 8.03 0.04
C THR A 14 5.72 6.87 0.62
N SER A 15 5.05 6.07 1.45
CA SER A 15 5.56 4.80 1.95
C SER A 15 4.56 3.71 1.65
N LEU A 16 5.03 2.66 0.98
CA LEU A 16 4.23 1.48 0.65
C LEU A 16 4.36 0.43 1.75
N ARG A 17 3.45 -0.54 1.75
CA ARG A 17 3.51 -1.70 2.64
C ARG A 17 3.23 -2.95 1.84
N ASN A 18 3.74 -4.09 2.31
CA ASN A 18 3.35 -5.39 1.79
C ASN A 18 1.82 -5.46 1.70
N PRO A 19 1.25 -5.68 0.51
CA PRO A 19 -0.18 -5.46 0.29
C PRO A 19 -1.09 -6.33 1.15
N LEU A 20 -0.73 -7.60 1.32
CA LEU A 20 -1.50 -8.55 2.11
C LEU A 20 -1.41 -8.23 3.61
N GLN A 21 -0.22 -7.87 4.10
CA GLN A 21 -0.06 -7.41 5.49
C GLN A 21 -0.78 -6.08 5.75
N ARG A 22 -0.81 -5.16 4.77
CA ARG A 22 -1.59 -3.91 4.86
C ARG A 22 -3.07 -4.22 5.01
N LEU A 23 -3.61 -5.12 4.19
CA LEU A 23 -5.00 -5.56 4.28
C LEU A 23 -5.27 -6.16 5.67
N PHE A 24 -4.47 -7.13 6.12
CA PHE A 24 -4.65 -7.72 7.45
C PHE A 24 -4.50 -6.69 8.60
N SER A 25 -3.63 -5.70 8.45
CA SER A 25 -3.45 -4.62 9.42
C SER A 25 -4.70 -3.73 9.52
N TRP A 26 -5.42 -3.52 8.42
CA TRP A 26 -6.68 -2.78 8.43
C TRP A 26 -7.75 -3.52 9.24
N TYR A 27 -7.91 -4.83 9.00
CA TYR A 27 -8.75 -5.67 9.86
C TYR A 27 -8.35 -5.56 11.34
N SER A 28 -7.05 -5.69 11.65
CA SER A 28 -6.57 -5.66 13.03
C SER A 28 -6.85 -4.33 13.72
N TYR A 29 -6.73 -3.21 12.99
CA TYR A 29 -7.10 -1.88 13.46
C TYR A 29 -8.60 -1.80 13.75
N CYS A 30 -9.42 -2.25 12.80
CA CYS A 30 -10.88 -2.27 12.92
C CYS A 30 -11.39 -3.11 14.09
N ASP A 31 -10.83 -4.31 14.27
CA ASP A 31 -11.13 -5.21 15.39
C ASP A 31 -10.79 -4.57 16.75
N MET A 32 -9.64 -3.90 16.84
CA MET A 32 -9.14 -3.33 18.09
C MET A 32 -9.82 -2.01 18.47
N TYR A 33 -9.98 -1.09 17.52
CA TYR A 33 -10.33 0.30 17.81
C TYR A 33 -11.71 0.72 17.30
N SER A 34 -12.32 -0.05 16.39
CA SER A 34 -13.57 0.34 15.74
C SER A 34 -14.48 -0.82 15.35
N PRO A 35 -14.78 -1.77 16.27
CA PRO A 35 -15.58 -2.93 15.91
C PRO A 35 -16.96 -2.55 15.38
N ASN A 36 -17.57 -1.50 15.94
CA ASN A 36 -18.88 -1.01 15.49
C ASN A 36 -18.80 -0.19 14.19
N LYS A 37 -17.73 0.58 13.98
CA LYS A 37 -17.59 1.47 12.83
C LYS A 37 -17.14 0.73 11.59
N CYS A 38 -16.19 -0.19 11.71
CA CYS A 38 -15.71 -0.98 10.58
C CYS A 38 -16.61 -2.14 10.20
N HIS A 39 -17.74 -2.33 10.90
CA HIS A 39 -18.58 -3.51 10.72
C HIS A 39 -17.81 -4.82 11.03
N ALA A 40 -16.93 -4.78 12.03
CA ALA A 40 -16.20 -5.96 12.55
C ALA A 40 -16.86 -6.56 13.81
N GLY A 41 -17.92 -5.93 14.34
CA GLY A 41 -18.58 -6.33 15.58
C GLY A 41 -19.41 -7.62 15.48
N LYS A 42 -20.03 -8.00 16.62
CA LYS A 42 -20.80 -9.25 16.80
C LYS A 42 -21.82 -9.57 15.70
N LYS A 43 -22.35 -8.55 15.00
CA LYS A 43 -23.26 -8.73 13.85
C LYS A 43 -22.67 -9.59 12.74
N PHE A 44 -21.34 -9.64 12.61
CA PHE A 44 -20.64 -10.40 11.58
C PHE A 44 -19.91 -11.62 12.11
N ALA A 45 -19.87 -11.81 13.44
CA ALA A 45 -19.22 -12.95 14.08
C ALA A 45 -19.85 -14.31 13.67
N GLY A 46 -21.11 -14.31 13.22
CA GLY A 46 -21.82 -15.50 12.74
C GLY A 46 -21.87 -15.68 11.21
N GLN A 47 -21.26 -14.77 10.43
CA GLN A 47 -21.28 -14.85 8.97
C GLN A 47 -19.92 -15.34 8.47
N GLY A 48 -19.85 -16.61 8.08
CA GLY A 48 -18.63 -17.22 7.55
C GLY A 48 -18.73 -18.73 7.46
N LYS A 49 -17.81 -19.35 6.73
CA LYS A 49 -17.70 -20.81 6.71
C LYS A 49 -17.07 -21.29 8.01
N GLN A 50 -17.49 -22.46 8.48
CA GLN A 50 -16.85 -23.12 9.62
C GLN A 50 -15.35 -23.31 9.31
N GLY A 51 -14.49 -22.89 10.24
CA GLY A 51 -13.03 -22.96 10.08
C GLY A 51 -12.36 -21.69 9.53
N GLU A 52 -13.11 -20.69 9.06
CA GLU A 52 -12.52 -19.40 8.69
C GLU A 52 -11.98 -18.64 9.91
N SER A 53 -10.89 -17.88 9.73
CA SER A 53 -10.44 -16.93 10.74
C SER A 53 -11.40 -15.74 10.86
N ALA A 54 -11.34 -15.03 11.98
CA ALA A 54 -12.13 -13.81 12.18
C ALA A 54 -11.81 -12.73 11.13
N ALA A 55 -10.55 -12.64 10.67
CA ALA A 55 -10.13 -11.77 9.60
C ALA A 55 -10.79 -12.15 8.26
N SER A 56 -10.81 -13.44 7.91
CA SER A 56 -11.49 -13.91 6.69
C SER A 56 -13.00 -13.63 6.74
N ARG A 57 -13.66 -13.90 7.87
CA ARG A 57 -15.09 -13.60 8.05
C ARG A 57 -15.40 -12.12 7.88
N PHE A 58 -14.55 -11.24 8.42
CA PHE A 58 -14.69 -9.80 8.29
C PHE A 58 -14.76 -9.37 6.81
N TYR A 59 -13.82 -9.82 5.99
CA TYR A 59 -13.83 -9.47 4.57
C TYR A 59 -14.94 -10.18 3.78
N SER A 60 -15.29 -11.42 4.12
CA SER A 60 -16.43 -12.14 3.51
C SER A 60 -17.73 -11.37 3.69
N ALA A 61 -17.97 -10.87 4.90
CA ALA A 61 -19.15 -10.05 5.20
C ALA A 61 -19.14 -8.73 4.42
N ARG A 62 -18.00 -8.04 4.35
CA ARG A 62 -17.86 -6.78 3.59
C ARG A 62 -18.08 -6.98 2.11
N LYS A 63 -17.50 -8.02 1.51
CA LYS A 63 -17.73 -8.40 0.12
C LYS A 63 -19.20 -8.64 -0.15
N LYS A 64 -19.89 -9.39 0.73
CA LYS A 64 -21.33 -9.64 0.60
C LYS A 64 -22.16 -8.35 0.63
N LEU A 65 -21.85 -7.41 1.52
CA LEU A 65 -22.55 -6.12 1.56
C LEU A 65 -22.34 -5.32 0.27
N TYR A 66 -21.11 -5.32 -0.26
CA TYR A 66 -20.77 -4.68 -1.52
C TYR A 66 -21.52 -5.31 -2.70
N ASP A 67 -21.46 -6.63 -2.84
CA ASP A 67 -22.13 -7.38 -3.92
C ASP A 67 -23.66 -7.14 -3.91
N GLN A 68 -24.24 -6.91 -2.74
CA GLN A 68 -25.67 -6.63 -2.58
C GLN A 68 -26.06 -5.18 -2.84
N GLY A 69 -25.10 -4.27 -3.05
CA GLY A 69 -25.36 -2.83 -3.12
C GLY A 69 -25.89 -2.24 -1.80
N SER A 70 -25.83 -3.00 -0.71
CA SER A 70 -26.33 -2.63 0.63
C SER A 70 -25.38 -1.70 1.38
N MET A 71 -24.55 -0.98 0.64
CA MET A 71 -23.52 -0.10 1.18
C MET A 71 -24.16 1.22 1.63
N PRO A 72 -23.95 1.67 2.88
CA PRO A 72 -24.36 3.01 3.27
C PRO A 72 -23.67 4.02 2.34
N GLN A 73 -24.47 4.79 1.58
CA GLN A 73 -23.95 5.78 0.63
C GLN A 73 -23.18 6.87 1.38
N ASP A 74 -23.73 7.34 2.50
CA ASP A 74 -23.10 8.32 3.39
C ASP A 74 -23.45 8.05 4.87
N PRO A 75 -22.45 8.04 5.78
CA PRO A 75 -22.74 8.15 7.21
C PRO A 75 -23.49 9.44 7.54
N PRO A 76 -24.35 9.45 8.58
CA PRO A 76 -24.78 10.68 9.21
C PRO A 76 -23.58 11.59 9.54
N VAL A 77 -23.71 12.89 9.26
CA VAL A 77 -22.68 13.90 9.57
C VAL A 77 -22.24 13.77 11.03
N GLY A 78 -20.92 13.67 11.26
CA GLY A 78 -20.35 13.48 12.59
C GLY A 78 -20.14 12.02 13.02
N THR A 79 -20.54 11.05 12.19
CA THR A 79 -20.17 9.64 12.40
C THR A 79 -19.02 9.25 11.48
N PHE A 80 -17.96 8.69 12.06
CA PHE A 80 -16.93 8.01 11.27
C PHE A 80 -17.51 6.64 10.91
N HIS A 81 -18.16 6.54 9.74
CA HIS A 81 -18.42 5.25 9.11
C HIS A 81 -17.59 5.14 7.85
N PRO A 82 -17.11 3.92 7.54
CA PRO A 82 -16.60 3.63 6.23
C PRO A 82 -17.67 4.00 5.20
N ASN A 83 -17.39 5.00 4.38
CA ASN A 83 -18.21 5.28 3.21
C ASN A 83 -18.06 4.15 2.19
N HIS A 84 -18.88 4.14 1.14
CA HIS A 84 -18.81 3.14 0.07
C HIS A 84 -17.36 2.93 -0.44
N LEU A 85 -16.58 4.02 -0.48
CA LEU A 85 -15.19 4.02 -0.84
C LEU A 85 -14.39 3.09 0.08
N GLU A 86 -14.38 3.27 1.40
CA GLU A 86 -13.63 2.41 2.34
C GLU A 86 -13.93 0.90 2.19
N TYR A 87 -15.05 0.50 1.60
CA TYR A 87 -15.33 -0.89 1.23
C TYR A 87 -14.75 -1.31 -0.11
N THR A 88 -14.76 -0.42 -1.10
CA THR A 88 -14.04 -0.63 -2.36
C THR A 88 -12.52 -0.62 -2.19
N LEU A 89 -12.03 0.01 -1.12
CA LEU A 89 -10.62 0.18 -0.81
C LEU A 89 -9.89 -1.11 -0.41
N ASP A 90 -10.60 -2.24 -0.25
CA ASP A 90 -9.94 -3.52 -0.01
C ASP A 90 -9.29 -4.07 -1.30
N ASP A 91 -9.84 -3.72 -2.47
CA ASP A 91 -9.35 -4.09 -3.80
C ASP A 91 -8.27 -3.12 -4.29
N ASN A 92 -7.02 -3.60 -4.28
CA ASN A 92 -5.83 -2.92 -4.80
C ASN A 92 -5.72 -1.46 -4.33
N TYR A 93 -5.82 -1.28 -3.01
CA TYR A 93 -5.82 0.02 -2.34
C TYR A 93 -4.68 0.93 -2.77
N GLN A 94 -3.44 0.44 -2.76
CA GLN A 94 -2.27 1.27 -3.04
C GLN A 94 -2.35 1.79 -4.47
N THR A 95 -2.76 0.93 -5.41
CA THR A 95 -3.03 1.27 -6.80
C THR A 95 -4.10 2.38 -6.91
N ARG A 96 -5.21 2.26 -6.18
CA ARG A 96 -6.27 3.29 -6.18
C ARG A 96 -5.76 4.64 -5.66
N MET A 97 -5.10 4.63 -4.51
CA MET A 97 -4.60 5.86 -3.89
C MET A 97 -3.56 6.56 -4.74
N LEU A 98 -2.65 5.80 -5.35
CA LEU A 98 -1.57 6.36 -6.16
C LEU A 98 -2.02 6.82 -7.53
N CYS A 99 -2.98 6.15 -8.16
CA CYS A 99 -3.59 6.65 -9.40
C CYS A 99 -4.50 7.87 -9.13
N GLY A 100 -4.96 8.04 -7.89
CA GLY A 100 -5.76 9.19 -7.46
C GLY A 100 -7.18 9.14 -7.99
N PRO A 101 -7.82 10.29 -8.33
CA PRO A 101 -9.23 10.34 -8.70
C PRO A 101 -9.64 9.43 -9.87
N ARG A 102 -8.69 9.06 -10.75
CA ARG A 102 -8.90 8.14 -11.87
C ARG A 102 -9.09 6.68 -11.47
N ALA A 103 -8.86 6.31 -10.22
CA ALA A 103 -9.06 4.95 -9.71
C ALA A 103 -9.75 4.92 -8.34
N HIS A 104 -9.62 6.01 -7.57
CA HIS A 104 -10.18 6.15 -6.25
C HIS A 104 -11.69 5.87 -6.24
N ASP A 105 -12.46 6.57 -7.08
CA ASP A 105 -13.93 6.45 -7.13
C ASP A 105 -14.41 5.38 -8.13
N HIS A 106 -13.50 4.65 -8.77
CA HIS A 106 -13.89 3.63 -9.73
C HIS A 106 -14.50 2.39 -9.04
N PRO A 107 -15.50 1.73 -9.65
CA PRO A 107 -16.00 0.45 -9.15
C PRO A 107 -14.91 -0.62 -9.03
N ILE A 108 -15.20 -1.69 -8.29
CA ILE A 108 -14.40 -2.93 -8.31
C ILE A 108 -14.73 -3.67 -9.62
N PRO A 109 -13.75 -4.29 -10.31
CA PRO A 109 -12.34 -4.39 -9.93
C PRO A 109 -11.47 -3.24 -10.43
N VAL A 110 -10.38 -2.95 -9.70
CA VAL A 110 -9.24 -2.18 -10.21
C VAL A 110 -8.66 -2.91 -11.42
N THR A 111 -8.35 -2.15 -12.46
CA THR A 111 -7.84 -2.69 -13.73
C THR A 111 -6.35 -2.39 -13.91
N ASN A 112 -5.71 -3.05 -14.87
CA ASN A 112 -4.33 -2.76 -15.27
C ASN A 112 -4.12 -1.29 -15.71
N ASN A 113 -5.14 -0.61 -16.22
CA ASN A 113 -5.02 0.82 -16.55
C ASN A 113 -4.79 1.67 -15.30
N HIS A 114 -5.38 1.30 -14.16
CA HIS A 114 -5.13 1.97 -12.88
C HIS A 114 -3.71 1.67 -12.36
N LEU A 115 -3.20 0.45 -12.56
CA LEU A 115 -1.81 0.10 -12.23
C LEU A 115 -0.83 0.97 -13.02
N VAL A 116 -1.01 1.09 -14.35
CA VAL A 116 -0.17 1.95 -15.20
C VAL A 116 -0.22 3.39 -14.72
N CYS A 117 -1.41 3.92 -14.46
CA CYS A 117 -1.61 5.26 -13.90
C CYS A 117 -0.88 5.47 -12.56
N ALA A 118 -0.96 4.50 -11.64
CA ALA A 118 -0.29 4.55 -10.35
C ALA A 118 1.24 4.53 -10.50
N LEU A 119 1.79 3.67 -11.36
CA LEU A 119 3.23 3.62 -11.65
C LEU A 119 3.73 4.93 -12.28
N GLU A 120 3.00 5.47 -13.26
CA GLU A 120 3.32 6.77 -13.87
C GLU A 120 3.32 7.90 -12.83
N ASN A 121 2.36 7.89 -11.90
CA ASN A 121 2.33 8.88 -10.83
C ASN A 121 3.51 8.70 -9.87
N LEU A 122 3.80 7.48 -9.43
CA LEU A 122 4.98 7.20 -8.60
C LEU A 122 6.26 7.72 -9.25
N GLU A 123 6.44 7.47 -10.54
CA GLU A 123 7.64 7.90 -11.27
C GLU A 123 7.72 9.42 -11.43
N LYS A 124 6.64 10.05 -11.89
CA LYS A 124 6.67 11.45 -12.33
C LYS A 124 6.36 12.45 -11.23
N GLN A 125 5.60 12.06 -10.20
CA GLN A 125 5.06 12.99 -9.19
C GLN A 125 5.73 12.82 -7.83
N TYR A 126 6.13 11.60 -7.45
CA TYR A 126 6.75 11.36 -6.15
C TYR A 126 8.26 11.50 -6.24
N ILE A 127 8.84 12.36 -5.40
CA ILE A 127 10.29 12.45 -5.30
C ILE A 127 10.87 11.22 -4.59
N PHE A 128 10.13 10.67 -3.63
CA PHE A 128 10.55 9.55 -2.79
C PHE A 128 9.42 8.53 -2.59
N VAL A 129 9.78 7.25 -2.65
CA VAL A 129 8.89 6.10 -2.45
C VAL A 129 9.61 5.11 -1.53
N GLY A 130 9.20 5.07 -0.26
CA GLY A 130 9.75 4.16 0.74
C GLY A 130 8.87 2.92 0.94
N THR A 131 9.28 2.05 1.86
CA THR A 131 8.48 0.90 2.32
C THR A 131 8.52 0.77 3.83
N LEU A 132 7.41 0.33 4.44
CA LEU A 132 7.31 0.20 5.90
C LEU A 132 8.13 -0.99 6.43
N GLU A 133 8.32 -2.02 5.63
CA GLU A 133 9.17 -3.17 5.96
C GLU A 133 10.66 -2.78 6.03
N ARG A 134 11.04 -1.69 5.37
CA ARG A 134 12.38 -1.12 5.38
C ARG A 134 12.33 0.34 5.85
N PHE A 135 11.63 0.56 6.96
CA PHE A 135 11.34 1.90 7.46
C PHE A 135 12.61 2.70 7.77
N GLU A 136 13.61 2.09 8.42
CA GLU A 136 14.89 2.76 8.73
C GLU A 136 15.66 3.14 7.46
N ASP A 137 15.78 2.22 6.50
CA ASP A 137 16.38 2.50 5.18
C ASP A 137 15.64 3.65 4.48
N SER A 138 14.31 3.61 4.51
CA SER A 138 13.43 4.62 3.89
C SER A 138 13.63 5.99 4.53
N LEU A 139 13.69 6.06 5.87
CA LEU A 139 13.93 7.29 6.59
C LEU A 139 15.32 7.85 6.32
N CYS A 140 16.34 7.00 6.25
CA CYS A 140 17.69 7.47 5.94
C CYS A 140 17.74 8.13 4.55
N VAL A 141 17.27 7.43 3.52
CA VAL A 141 17.25 7.95 2.15
C VAL A 141 16.48 9.27 2.10
N LEU A 142 15.28 9.30 2.67
CA LEU A 142 14.45 10.51 2.69
C LEU A 142 15.17 11.68 3.38
N SER A 143 15.82 11.43 4.52
CA SER A 143 16.61 12.46 5.21
C SER A 143 17.77 12.97 4.37
N GLN A 144 18.49 12.10 3.65
CA GLN A 144 19.57 12.52 2.76
C GLN A 144 19.05 13.36 1.58
N MET A 145 17.96 12.93 0.95
CA MET A 145 17.31 13.67 -0.15
C MET A 145 16.89 15.08 0.27
N LEU A 146 16.37 15.22 1.50
CA LEU A 146 15.92 16.49 2.05
C LEU A 146 17.01 17.27 2.79
N LYS A 147 18.24 16.75 2.86
CA LYS A 147 19.37 17.32 3.62
C LYS A 147 19.02 17.56 5.11
N LEU A 148 18.21 16.66 5.67
CA LEU A 148 17.81 16.69 7.06
C LEU A 148 18.76 15.82 7.89
N PRO A 149 19.07 16.22 9.14
CA PRO A 149 19.84 15.37 10.04
C PRO A 149 19.06 14.08 10.33
N HIS A 150 19.64 12.94 9.96
CA HIS A 150 19.12 11.63 10.32
C HIS A 150 19.90 11.09 11.52
N LYS A 151 19.19 10.69 12.57
CA LYS A 151 19.74 9.87 13.64
C LYS A 151 19.05 8.51 13.54
N PRO A 152 19.78 7.42 13.23
CA PRO A 152 19.20 6.09 13.20
C PRO A 152 18.42 5.81 14.48
N SER A 153 17.23 5.24 14.36
CA SER A 153 16.47 4.86 15.54
C SER A 153 17.25 3.78 16.29
N VAL A 154 17.55 4.01 17.57
CA VAL A 154 18.01 2.93 18.44
C VAL A 154 16.87 1.93 18.48
N LYS A 155 17.07 0.73 17.93
CA LYS A 155 16.05 -0.33 17.81
C LYS A 155 15.26 -0.44 19.11
N ASN A 156 14.11 0.21 19.15
CA ASN A 156 13.18 0.09 20.24
C ASN A 156 12.14 -0.92 19.76
N ASP A 157 12.37 -2.18 20.11
CA ASP A 157 11.43 -3.30 19.83
C ASP A 157 10.01 -3.05 20.37
N LYS A 158 9.82 -1.98 21.15
CA LYS A 158 8.54 -1.52 21.70
C LYS A 158 7.67 -0.72 20.72
N ALA A 159 8.19 -0.25 19.59
CA ALA A 159 7.44 0.60 18.65
C ALA A 159 6.49 -0.16 17.72
N ALA A 160 6.51 -1.50 17.74
CA ALA A 160 5.52 -2.30 17.02
C ALA A 160 4.12 -1.99 17.58
N THR A 161 3.31 -1.27 16.81
CA THR A 161 1.89 -1.04 17.12
C THR A 161 1.22 -2.38 17.44
N GLY A 162 0.24 -2.41 18.36
CA GLY A 162 -0.38 -3.67 18.80
C GLY A 162 -0.90 -4.56 17.66
N SER A 163 -1.19 -3.97 16.48
CA SER A 163 -1.53 -4.68 15.25
C SER A 163 -0.41 -5.58 14.70
N ALA A 164 0.85 -5.16 14.81
CA ALA A 164 2.01 -5.91 14.29
C ALA A 164 2.30 -7.19 15.08
N LYS A 165 1.74 -7.34 16.29
CA LYS A 165 1.91 -8.54 17.12
C LYS A 165 0.97 -9.69 16.75
N LYS A 166 -0.13 -9.41 16.05
CA LYS A 166 -1.06 -10.46 15.62
C LYS A 166 -0.48 -11.15 14.39
N ALA A 167 -0.22 -12.45 14.50
CA ALA A 167 0.12 -13.26 13.33
C ALA A 167 -1.07 -13.30 12.37
N MET A 168 -0.79 -13.13 11.07
CA MET A 168 -1.81 -13.27 10.04
C MET A 168 -2.29 -14.73 9.99
N PRO A 169 -3.60 -15.00 10.03
CA PRO A 169 -4.13 -16.35 9.94
C PRO A 169 -3.74 -17.04 8.63
N ALA A 170 -3.48 -18.35 8.69
CA ALA A 170 -3.02 -19.13 7.54
C ALA A 170 -4.03 -19.17 6.37
N ASP A 171 -5.33 -19.05 6.66
CA ASP A 171 -6.40 -19.01 5.67
C ASP A 171 -6.52 -17.65 4.96
N PHE A 172 -5.97 -16.58 5.54
CA PHE A 172 -6.19 -15.22 5.06
C PHE A 172 -5.59 -14.96 3.68
N GLY A 173 -4.33 -15.36 3.48
CA GLY A 173 -3.63 -15.19 2.20
C GLY A 173 -4.33 -15.90 1.03
N PRO A 174 -4.61 -17.21 1.13
CA PRO A 174 -5.36 -17.93 0.11
C PRO A 174 -6.73 -17.32 -0.21
N ASN A 175 -7.45 -16.83 0.80
CA ASN A 175 -8.80 -16.27 0.61
C ASN A 175 -8.79 -14.86 0.01
N TRP A 176 -7.79 -14.02 0.32
CA TRP A 176 -7.85 -12.58 0.03
C TRP A 176 -6.68 -12.02 -0.78
N GLY A 177 -5.63 -12.81 -1.05
CA GLY A 177 -4.45 -12.34 -1.78
C GLY A 177 -4.74 -11.81 -3.19
N HIS A 178 -5.81 -12.30 -3.83
CA HIS A 178 -6.23 -11.86 -5.16
C HIS A 178 -6.71 -10.39 -5.20
N TYR A 179 -7.16 -9.82 -4.07
CA TYR A 179 -7.49 -8.40 -3.95
C TYR A 179 -6.26 -7.49 -3.93
N THR A 180 -5.06 -8.06 -3.90
CA THR A 180 -3.81 -7.30 -3.77
C THR A 180 -2.85 -7.52 -4.93
N THR A 181 -3.29 -8.16 -6.01
CA THR A 181 -2.43 -8.56 -7.13
C THR A 181 -1.71 -7.37 -7.78
N LEU A 182 -2.41 -6.26 -8.06
CA LEU A 182 -1.80 -5.07 -8.65
C LEU A 182 -0.96 -4.30 -7.62
N ASP A 183 -1.40 -4.29 -6.37
CA ASP A 183 -0.62 -3.70 -5.28
C ASP A 183 0.74 -4.40 -5.08
N ASN A 184 0.87 -5.70 -5.41
CA ASN A 184 2.16 -6.39 -5.35
C ASN A 184 3.16 -5.82 -6.37
N GLU A 185 2.69 -5.45 -7.57
CA GLU A 185 3.54 -4.83 -8.60
C GLU A 185 3.98 -3.41 -8.16
N ILE A 186 3.05 -2.63 -7.58
CA ILE A 186 3.37 -1.33 -6.96
C ILE A 186 4.40 -1.46 -5.83
N TYR A 187 4.20 -2.44 -4.96
CA TYR A 187 5.11 -2.70 -3.83
C TYR A 187 6.50 -3.15 -4.31
N SER A 188 6.58 -3.99 -5.35
CA SER A 188 7.85 -4.37 -5.96
C SER A 188 8.57 -3.15 -6.53
N TYR A 189 7.87 -2.33 -7.32
CA TYR A 189 8.42 -1.10 -7.90
C TYR A 189 8.99 -0.16 -6.81
N GLY A 190 8.28 0.03 -5.70
CA GLY A 190 8.77 0.85 -4.59
C GLY A 190 10.02 0.28 -3.92
N ASN A 191 10.13 -1.05 -3.78
CA ASN A 191 11.35 -1.68 -3.26
C ASN A 191 12.53 -1.49 -4.22
N ASP A 192 12.33 -1.72 -5.52
CA ASP A 192 13.38 -1.57 -6.53
C ASP A 192 13.90 -0.12 -6.57
N ARG A 193 12.99 0.87 -6.49
CA ARG A 193 13.35 2.28 -6.42
C ARG A 193 14.13 2.62 -5.14
N LEU A 194 13.70 2.08 -4.00
CA LEU A 194 14.41 2.27 -2.73
C LEU A 194 15.82 1.67 -2.78
N ASP A 195 16.00 0.51 -3.41
CA ASP A 195 17.32 -0.12 -3.58
C ASP A 195 18.27 0.77 -4.40
N VAL A 196 17.82 1.30 -5.54
CA VAL A 196 18.61 2.25 -6.35
C VAL A 196 18.98 3.51 -5.55
N GLN A 197 18.05 4.04 -4.76
CA GLN A 197 18.32 5.21 -3.93
C GLN A 197 19.31 4.90 -2.80
N LEU A 198 19.23 3.72 -2.19
CA LEU A 198 20.18 3.30 -1.17
C LEU A 198 21.58 3.10 -1.73
N GLU A 199 21.74 2.57 -2.94
CA GLU A 199 23.04 2.50 -3.60
C GLU A 199 23.66 3.90 -3.72
N HIS A 200 22.86 4.87 -4.17
CA HIS A 200 23.28 6.27 -4.30
C HIS A 200 23.65 6.91 -2.95
N TYR A 201 22.91 6.62 -1.87
CA TYR A 201 23.12 7.20 -0.54
C TYR A 201 23.89 6.28 0.44
N SER A 202 24.49 5.20 -0.05
CA SER A 202 25.05 4.12 0.76
C SER A 202 26.09 4.59 1.78
N ALA A 203 26.95 5.54 1.38
CA ALA A 203 27.95 6.13 2.27
C ALA A 203 27.35 6.87 3.47
N ALA A 204 26.18 7.49 3.32
CA ALA A 204 25.53 8.27 4.37
C ALA A 204 24.55 7.43 5.22
N CYS A 205 24.01 6.36 4.66
CA CYS A 205 23.05 5.49 5.35
C CYS A 205 23.68 4.40 6.21
N GLY A 206 25.01 4.30 6.24
CA GLY A 206 25.74 3.35 7.06
C GLY A 206 25.63 1.93 6.52
N SER A 207 26.78 1.28 6.32
CA SER A 207 26.86 -0.07 5.74
C SER A 207 26.40 -1.19 6.68
N GLU A 208 26.06 -0.91 7.94
CA GLU A 208 25.67 -1.95 8.91
C GLU A 208 24.30 -2.60 8.59
N SER A 209 23.38 -1.89 7.93
CA SER A 209 22.11 -2.47 7.46
C SER A 209 22.25 -3.24 6.14
N ALA A 210 23.25 -2.93 5.31
CA ALA A 210 23.47 -3.56 4.00
C ALA A 210 24.07 -4.98 4.07
N GLY A 211 24.74 -5.33 5.18
CA GLY A 211 25.49 -6.59 5.31
C GLY A 211 24.65 -7.87 5.41
N GLY A 212 23.37 -7.78 5.82
CA GLY A 212 22.57 -8.96 6.17
C GLY A 212 21.58 -9.45 5.10
N SER A 213 21.14 -8.59 4.17
CA SER A 213 20.00 -8.94 3.28
C SER A 213 20.31 -8.83 1.78
N LEU A 214 21.23 -7.94 1.36
CA LEU A 214 21.49 -7.72 -0.06
C LEU A 214 22.36 -8.81 -0.71
N ARG A 215 23.17 -9.56 0.06
CA ARG A 215 24.06 -10.61 -0.51
C ARG A 215 23.33 -11.90 -0.95
N GLY A 216 22.05 -12.05 -0.65
CA GLY A 216 21.27 -13.26 -0.98
C GLY A 216 20.30 -13.11 -2.16
N ARG A 217 19.88 -11.89 -2.50
CA ARG A 217 19.09 -11.66 -3.72
C ARG A 217 20.04 -11.57 -4.90
N LYS A 218 20.37 -12.72 -5.49
CA LYS A 218 20.74 -12.72 -6.91
C LYS A 218 19.63 -11.93 -7.62
N HIS A 219 19.97 -10.85 -8.31
CA HIS A 219 19.09 -10.19 -9.27
C HIS A 219 18.75 -11.19 -10.39
N SER A 220 17.91 -12.17 -10.09
CA SER A 220 17.32 -13.04 -11.09
C SER A 220 16.22 -12.23 -11.77
N GLU A 221 16.52 -11.75 -12.98
CA GLU A 221 15.57 -11.35 -14.02
C GLU A 221 14.66 -10.13 -13.79
N GLY A 222 14.75 -9.43 -12.66
CA GLY A 222 13.98 -8.19 -12.41
C GLY A 222 14.32 -7.03 -13.36
N GLY A 223 15.57 -6.94 -13.84
CA GLY A 223 15.99 -5.89 -14.79
C GLY A 223 15.26 -5.94 -16.14
N ALA A 224 14.72 -7.11 -16.54
CA ALA A 224 13.93 -7.22 -17.75
C ALA A 224 12.51 -6.64 -17.61
N ARG A 225 11.96 -6.56 -16.39
CA ARG A 225 10.61 -6.01 -16.12
C ARG A 225 10.55 -4.49 -16.23
N PHE A 226 11.59 -3.77 -15.80
CA PHE A 226 11.69 -2.33 -16.06
C PHE A 226 11.67 -2.04 -17.58
N SER A 227 12.33 -2.88 -18.39
CA SER A 227 12.25 -2.75 -19.85
C SER A 227 10.85 -2.99 -20.42
N GLN A 228 9.98 -3.76 -19.76
CA GLN A 228 8.61 -3.98 -20.25
C GLN A 228 7.67 -2.83 -19.90
N VAL A 229 7.80 -2.23 -18.71
CA VAL A 229 7.08 -1.01 -18.35
C VAL A 229 7.55 0.14 -19.24
N ASP A 230 8.87 0.28 -19.45
CA ASP A 230 9.43 1.21 -20.44
C ASP A 230 8.93 0.92 -21.85
N LYS A 231 8.89 -0.33 -22.32
CA LYS A 231 8.32 -0.67 -23.64
C LYS A 231 6.83 -0.36 -23.73
N HIS A 232 6.07 -0.48 -22.64
CA HIS A 232 4.63 -0.18 -22.65
C HIS A 232 4.36 1.33 -22.63
N LEU A 233 5.18 2.10 -21.90
CA LEU A 233 5.16 3.56 -21.87
C LEU A 233 5.71 4.17 -23.18
N GLN A 234 6.83 3.66 -23.70
CA GLN A 234 7.42 4.07 -24.98
C GLN A 234 6.56 3.71 -26.19
N ARG A 235 5.75 2.63 -26.16
CA ARG A 235 4.82 2.33 -27.26
C ARG A 235 3.63 3.29 -27.32
N ARG A 236 3.25 3.95 -26.21
CA ARG A 236 2.12 4.89 -26.18
C ARG A 236 2.50 6.30 -26.62
N SER A 237 3.77 6.70 -26.51
CA SER A 237 4.23 8.01 -27.02
C SER A 237 4.27 8.08 -28.56
N TYR A 238 4.18 6.96 -29.28
CA TYR A 238 4.15 6.93 -30.75
C TYR A 238 2.74 6.99 -31.39
N PHE A 239 1.65 7.01 -30.59
CA PHE A 239 0.27 7.05 -31.10
C PHE A 239 -0.50 8.33 -30.72
N ALA A 240 0.21 9.35 -30.23
CA ALA A 240 -0.36 10.65 -29.88
C ALA A 240 0.28 11.79 -30.69
N SER A 241 0.47 11.57 -31.99
CA SER A 241 0.92 12.56 -32.98
C SER A 241 -0.01 12.54 -34.18
#